data_AF-A0A1Y4WGK9-F1
#
_entry.id   AF-A0A1Y4WGK9-F1
#
_cell.length_a   1.000
_cell.length_b   1.000
_cell.length_c   1.000
_cell.angle_alpha   90.00
_cell.angle_beta   90.00
_cell.angle_gamma   90.00
#
_symmetry.space_group_name_H-M   'P 1'
#
loop_
_entity.id
_entity.type
_entity.pdbx_description
1 polymer ?
#
loop_
_entity_poly.entity_id
_entity_poly.type
_entity_poly.pdbx_seq_one_letter_code
_entity_poly.pdbx_strand_id
1 'polypeptide(L)'
;MTHNFAHLQAGIRGLEVCPSQILFPCPVLDYGLCWMRSPCVWEESFPSQRAAAQNAEEIFLPIYQQAEEWVRCYTDADNLDSWFDTFHRSLNRHLGELRDALTPMRTQQTVPVLNRITALLLPDKVLAELEADPSFLYMAHTLSHPSHYLRHAEYSTYDSSEGETGIIWLLGKLLIRHGYDLLPAIIALEADLQQKAKNYQRICAGRAENAIHKHIIVPLNLLLPMLYQTLSTQGT
;
A
#
# COMPACT_ATOMS: atom_id res chain seq x y z
N MET A 1 26.75 -25.39 20.08
CA MET A 1 26.99 -23.93 20.17
C MET A 1 27.00 -23.25 18.79
N THR A 2 27.70 -23.80 17.79
CA THR A 2 27.73 -23.27 16.41
C THR A 2 26.36 -23.15 15.74
N HIS A 3 25.43 -24.07 16.04
CA HIS A 3 24.06 -24.01 15.49
C HIS A 3 23.28 -22.77 15.93
N ASN A 4 23.33 -22.41 17.21
CA ASN A 4 22.59 -21.25 17.75
C ASN A 4 23.16 -19.92 17.21
N PHE A 5 24.48 -19.84 17.05
CA PHE A 5 25.13 -18.68 16.45
C PHE A 5 24.82 -18.56 14.95
N ALA A 6 24.80 -19.68 14.22
CA ALA A 6 24.39 -19.71 12.81
C ALA A 6 22.91 -19.31 12.65
N HIS A 7 22.03 -19.76 13.55
CA HIS A 7 20.62 -19.36 13.58
C HIS A 7 20.47 -17.84 13.83
N LEU A 8 21.24 -17.28 14.76
CA LEU A 8 21.29 -15.83 15.00
C LEU A 8 21.70 -15.07 13.72
N GLN A 9 22.77 -15.51 13.04
CA GLN A 9 23.23 -14.89 11.80
C GLN A 9 22.19 -14.97 10.68
N ALA A 10 21.47 -16.08 10.56
CA ALA A 10 20.38 -16.22 9.60
C ALA A 10 19.22 -15.25 9.92
N GLY A 11 18.83 -15.13 11.19
CA GLY A 11 17.80 -14.18 11.61
C GLY A 11 18.17 -12.71 11.35
N ILE A 12 19.45 -12.35 11.51
CA ILE A 12 19.94 -10.99 11.24
C ILE A 12 19.84 -10.66 9.74
N ARG A 13 20.15 -11.61 8.86
CA ARG A 13 19.92 -11.44 7.41
C ARG A 13 18.42 -11.26 7.09
N GLY A 14 17.54 -11.90 7.86
CA GLY A 14 16.09 -11.71 7.75
C GLY A 14 15.63 -10.28 8.05
N LEU A 15 16.27 -9.59 9.01
CA LEU A 15 15.94 -8.19 9.34
C LEU A 15 16.18 -7.24 8.17
N GLU A 16 17.22 -7.47 7.36
CA GLU A 16 17.56 -6.61 6.22
C GLU A 16 16.48 -6.61 5.15
N VAL A 17 15.72 -7.71 5.03
CA VAL A 17 14.66 -7.89 4.02
C VAL A 17 13.26 -7.69 4.62
N CYS A 18 13.15 -7.48 5.94
CA CYS A 18 11.88 -7.36 6.63
C CYS A 18 10.98 -6.23 6.08
N PRO A 19 11.50 -5.03 5.74
CA PRO A 19 10.64 -3.95 5.23
C PRO A 19 10.05 -4.23 3.86
N SER A 20 10.81 -4.89 2.98
CA SER A 20 10.42 -5.21 1.61
C SER A 20 9.47 -6.42 1.51
N GLN A 21 9.36 -7.23 2.57
CA GLN A 21 8.43 -8.36 2.65
C GLN A 21 7.01 -8.00 3.07
N ILE A 22 6.77 -6.75 3.49
CA ILE A 22 5.43 -6.30 3.88
C ILE A 22 4.52 -6.39 2.67
N LEU A 23 3.43 -7.16 2.82
CA LEU A 23 2.46 -7.31 1.74
C LEU A 23 1.65 -6.04 1.58
N PHE A 24 1.40 -5.74 0.31
CA PHE A 24 0.52 -4.69 -0.11
C PHE A 24 -0.92 -5.22 -0.19
N PRO A 25 -1.89 -4.69 0.59
CA PRO A 25 -3.29 -5.04 0.37
C PRO A 25 -3.77 -4.35 -0.91
N CYS A 26 -4.23 -5.14 -1.89
CA CYS A 26 -4.86 -4.54 -3.07
C CYS A 26 -6.19 -3.89 -2.66
N PRO A 27 -6.39 -2.58 -2.93
CA PRO A 27 -7.68 -1.96 -2.68
C PRO A 27 -8.74 -2.62 -3.56
N VAL A 28 -9.87 -2.96 -2.94
CA VAL A 28 -11.06 -3.44 -3.64
C VAL A 28 -12.08 -2.32 -3.54
N LEU A 29 -12.28 -1.58 -4.64
CA LEU A 29 -13.28 -0.53 -4.70
C LEU A 29 -14.65 -1.16 -4.98
N ASP A 30 -15.67 -0.72 -4.25
CA ASP A 30 -17.06 -1.12 -4.53
C ASP A 30 -17.70 -0.09 -5.47
N TYR A 31 -17.93 -0.52 -6.71
CA TYR A 31 -18.55 0.27 -7.77
C TYR A 31 -20.02 -0.10 -8.04
N GLY A 32 -20.59 -1.06 -7.29
CA GLY A 32 -22.00 -1.46 -7.41
C GLY A 32 -22.43 -1.88 -8.83
N LEU A 33 -23.69 -1.60 -9.19
CA LEU A 33 -24.27 -1.95 -10.50
C LEU A 33 -24.47 -0.73 -11.44
N CYS A 34 -24.26 0.50 -10.95
CA CYS A 34 -24.62 1.73 -11.68
C CYS A 34 -23.46 2.33 -12.49
N TRP A 35 -22.33 1.63 -12.58
CA TRP A 35 -21.14 2.06 -13.32
C TRP A 35 -21.34 2.04 -14.85
N MET A 36 -22.35 1.30 -15.33
CA MET A 36 -22.74 1.28 -16.74
C MET A 36 -24.22 1.62 -16.88
N ARG A 37 -24.56 2.40 -17.89
CA ARG A 37 -25.91 2.80 -18.26
C ARG A 37 -26.09 2.66 -19.76
N SER A 38 -26.95 1.74 -20.18
CA SER A 38 -27.17 1.48 -21.61
C SER A 38 -28.06 2.55 -22.24
N PRO A 39 -27.68 3.13 -23.41
CA PRO A 39 -28.54 4.07 -24.13
C PRO A 39 -29.77 3.37 -24.73
N CYS A 40 -29.76 2.05 -24.86
CA CYS A 40 -30.85 1.27 -25.45
C CYS A 40 -31.93 0.87 -24.43
N VAL A 41 -31.67 1.04 -23.12
CA VAL A 41 -32.61 0.73 -22.05
C VAL A 41 -33.20 2.04 -21.53
N TRP A 42 -34.52 2.19 -21.62
CA TRP A 42 -35.16 3.47 -21.33
C TRP A 42 -34.99 3.90 -19.87
N GLU A 43 -35.03 2.95 -18.94
CA GLU A 43 -34.88 3.16 -17.50
C GLU A 43 -33.44 3.52 -17.09
N GLU A 44 -32.47 3.19 -17.93
CA GLU A 44 -31.04 3.44 -17.67
C GLU A 44 -30.47 4.59 -18.49
N SER A 45 -31.20 5.07 -19.50
CA SER A 45 -30.71 6.05 -20.46
C SER A 45 -31.17 7.47 -20.17
N PHE A 46 -30.41 8.42 -20.71
CA PHE A 46 -30.59 9.84 -20.47
C PHE A 46 -31.08 10.57 -21.73
N PRO A 47 -31.89 11.65 -21.57
CA PRO A 47 -32.42 12.42 -22.69
C PRO A 47 -31.36 13.35 -23.34
N SER A 48 -30.19 13.50 -22.73
CA SER A 48 -29.09 14.28 -23.30
C SER A 48 -27.75 13.75 -22.83
N GLN A 49 -26.70 13.98 -23.62
CA GLN A 49 -25.32 13.66 -23.24
C GLN A 49 -24.90 14.37 -21.94
N ARG A 50 -25.36 15.61 -21.73
CA ARG A 50 -25.08 16.36 -20.50
C ARG A 50 -25.67 15.68 -19.27
N ALA A 51 -26.91 15.20 -19.35
CA ALA A 51 -27.55 14.48 -18.25
C ALA A 51 -26.83 13.15 -17.96
N ALA A 52 -26.39 12.43 -19.00
CA ALA A 52 -25.58 11.24 -18.84
C ALA A 52 -24.24 11.55 -18.14
N ALA A 53 -23.54 12.61 -18.56
CA ALA A 53 -22.27 13.01 -17.96
C ALA A 53 -22.40 13.45 -16.49
N GLN A 54 -23.45 14.20 -16.15
CA GLN A 54 -23.73 14.60 -14.77
C GLN A 54 -23.97 13.38 -13.88
N ASN A 55 -24.76 12.41 -14.35
CA ASN A 55 -25.00 11.20 -13.58
C ASN A 55 -23.73 10.33 -13.46
N ALA A 56 -22.94 10.22 -14.53
CA ALA A 56 -21.65 9.53 -14.49
C ALA A 56 -20.70 10.12 -13.44
N GLU A 57 -20.62 11.45 -13.34
CA GLU A 57 -19.84 12.15 -12.30
C GLU A 57 -20.38 11.88 -10.89
N GLU A 58 -21.70 11.94 -10.69
CA GLU A 58 -22.36 11.62 -9.41
C GLU A 58 -22.09 10.18 -8.95
N ILE A 59 -22.08 9.21 -9.88
CA ILE A 59 -21.79 7.80 -9.56
C ILE A 59 -20.29 7.58 -9.33
N PHE A 60 -19.42 8.27 -10.05
CA PHE A 60 -17.97 8.11 -9.91
C PHE A 60 -17.43 8.71 -8.60
N LEU A 61 -18.00 9.81 -8.11
CA LEU A 61 -17.48 10.54 -6.96
C LEU A 61 -17.39 9.69 -5.68
N PRO A 62 -18.41 8.88 -5.29
CA PRO A 62 -18.27 7.96 -4.16
C PRO A 62 -17.15 6.92 -4.33
N ILE A 63 -16.93 6.42 -5.55
CA ILE A 63 -15.85 5.46 -5.85
C ILE A 63 -14.49 6.13 -5.65
N TYR A 64 -14.36 7.37 -6.13
CA TYR A 64 -13.17 8.19 -5.92
C TYR A 64 -12.90 8.45 -4.44
N GLN A 65 -13.92 8.80 -3.66
CA GLN A 65 -13.80 9.03 -2.22
C GLN A 65 -13.37 7.77 -1.46
N GLN A 66 -13.85 6.59 -1.85
CA GLN A 66 -13.35 5.32 -1.30
C GLN A 66 -11.85 5.14 -1.56
N ALA A 67 -11.39 5.48 -2.77
CA ALA A 67 -9.98 5.40 -3.11
C ALA A 67 -9.13 6.39 -2.29
N GLU A 68 -9.59 7.63 -2.13
CA GLU A 68 -8.91 8.63 -1.28
C GLU A 68 -8.83 8.19 0.18
N GLU A 69 -9.94 7.71 0.73
CA GLU A 69 -10.01 7.23 2.11
C GLU A 69 -9.10 6.03 2.34
N TRP A 70 -9.03 5.11 1.37
CA TRP A 70 -8.10 4.00 1.43
C TRP A 70 -6.65 4.48 1.44
N VAL A 71 -6.26 5.46 0.59
CA VAL A 71 -4.90 6.01 0.60
C VAL A 71 -4.60 6.66 1.94
N ARG A 72 -5.55 7.44 2.46
CA ARG A 72 -5.44 8.09 3.77
C ARG A 72 -5.18 7.07 4.86
N CYS A 73 -6.02 6.04 4.98
CA CYS A 73 -5.87 4.99 5.99
C CYS A 73 -4.57 4.21 5.87
N TYR A 74 -4.14 3.87 4.64
CA TYR A 74 -2.92 3.08 4.43
C TYR A 74 -1.64 3.85 4.79
N THR A 75 -1.68 5.18 4.70
CA THR A 75 -0.52 6.07 4.86
C THR A 75 -0.48 6.78 6.22
N ASP A 76 -1.58 6.75 6.96
CA ASP A 76 -1.70 7.27 8.31
C ASP A 76 -0.92 6.39 9.30
N ALA A 77 0.08 6.96 9.98
CA ALA A 77 0.91 6.24 10.94
C ALA A 77 0.12 5.77 12.18
N ASP A 78 -0.98 6.45 12.51
CA ASP A 78 -1.82 6.13 13.67
C ASP A 78 -2.87 5.04 13.35
N ASN A 79 -3.01 4.68 12.07
CA ASN A 79 -3.95 3.65 11.66
C ASN A 79 -3.35 2.24 11.85
N LEU A 80 -4.13 1.35 12.49
CA LEU A 80 -3.77 -0.03 12.80
C LEU A 80 -3.59 -0.93 11.56
N ASP A 81 -4.14 -0.52 10.41
CA ASP A 81 -4.01 -1.22 9.14
C ASP A 81 -3.05 -0.51 8.17
N SER A 82 -2.30 0.47 8.67
CA SER A 82 -1.29 1.16 7.89
C SER A 82 -0.08 0.28 7.60
N TRP A 83 0.70 0.71 6.61
CA TRP A 83 2.02 0.12 6.38
C TRP A 83 2.92 0.24 7.63
N PHE A 84 2.84 1.37 8.34
CA PHE A 84 3.71 1.65 9.48
C PHE A 84 3.43 0.70 10.65
N ASP A 85 2.15 0.51 11.01
CA ASP A 85 1.78 -0.44 12.06
C ASP A 85 2.16 -1.88 11.67
N THR A 86 1.90 -2.27 10.41
CA THR A 86 2.28 -3.59 9.89
C THR A 86 3.79 -3.81 9.98
N PHE A 87 4.58 -2.80 9.60
CA PHE A 87 6.04 -2.82 9.75
C PHE A 87 6.46 -2.92 11.20
N HIS A 88 5.90 -2.10 12.09
CA HIS A 88 6.21 -2.09 13.51
C HIS A 88 5.96 -3.45 14.15
N ARG A 89 4.80 -4.07 13.90
CA ARG A 89 4.47 -5.43 14.36
C ARG A 89 5.47 -6.46 13.82
N SER A 90 5.76 -6.41 12.52
CA SER A 90 6.71 -7.33 11.89
C SER A 90 8.14 -7.20 12.44
N LEU A 91 8.62 -5.97 12.59
CA LEU A 91 9.94 -5.68 13.17
C LEU A 91 10.02 -6.18 14.62
N ASN A 92 9.01 -5.89 15.44
CA ASN A 92 8.97 -6.35 16.83
C ASN A 92 9.01 -7.86 16.96
N ARG A 93 8.28 -8.57 16.09
CA ARG A 93 8.32 -10.03 16.04
C ARG A 93 9.73 -10.54 15.73
N HIS A 94 10.36 -10.06 14.66
CA HIS A 94 11.71 -10.50 14.28
C HIS A 94 12.76 -10.14 15.35
N LEU A 95 12.68 -8.96 15.95
CA LEU A 95 13.56 -8.58 17.06
C LEU A 95 13.32 -9.47 18.30
N GLY A 96 12.08 -9.87 18.57
CA GLY A 96 11.72 -10.85 19.59
C GLY A 96 12.39 -12.19 19.36
N GLU A 97 12.24 -12.74 18.16
CA GLU A 97 12.86 -14.02 17.77
C GLU A 97 14.38 -14.00 17.91
N LEU A 98 15.02 -12.87 17.55
CA LEU A 98 16.46 -12.69 17.74
C LEU A 98 16.85 -12.66 19.22
N ARG A 99 16.09 -11.96 20.07
CA ARG A 99 16.33 -11.95 21.53
C ARG A 99 16.17 -13.35 22.12
N ASP A 100 15.17 -14.10 21.68
CA ASP A 100 14.96 -15.48 22.12
C ASP A 100 16.12 -16.40 21.70
N ALA A 101 16.65 -16.22 20.49
CA ALA A 101 17.81 -16.94 20.00
C ALA A 101 19.09 -16.67 20.83
N LEU A 102 19.20 -15.52 21.50
CA LEU A 102 20.32 -15.20 22.39
C LEU A 102 20.25 -15.92 23.74
N THR A 103 19.06 -16.26 24.23
CA THR A 103 18.83 -16.93 25.53
C THR A 103 19.69 -18.18 25.74
N PRO A 104 19.75 -19.15 24.80
CA PRO A 104 20.56 -20.36 24.99
C PRO A 104 22.08 -20.13 24.94
N MET A 105 22.54 -18.92 24.55
CA MET A 105 23.97 -18.55 24.55
C MET A 105 24.40 -17.83 25.83
N ARG A 106 23.49 -17.66 26.80
CA ARG A 106 23.74 -16.90 28.03
C ARG A 106 24.55 -17.71 29.04
N THR A 107 25.79 -17.29 29.27
CA THR A 107 26.72 -17.81 30.28
C THR A 107 27.35 -16.63 31.04
N GLN A 108 28.01 -16.88 32.18
CA GLN A 108 28.61 -15.81 32.98
C GLN A 108 29.57 -14.91 32.16
N GLN A 109 30.28 -15.47 31.18
CA GLN A 109 31.23 -14.71 30.36
C GLN A 109 30.58 -14.03 29.15
N THR A 110 29.48 -14.55 28.60
CA THR A 110 28.80 -13.96 27.43
C THR A 110 27.77 -12.89 27.81
N VAL A 111 27.29 -12.88 29.06
CA VAL A 111 26.28 -11.93 29.57
C VAL A 111 26.58 -10.46 29.24
N PRO A 112 27.81 -9.93 29.40
CA PRO A 112 28.08 -8.52 29.09
C PRO A 112 27.87 -8.17 27.61
N VAL A 113 28.27 -9.07 26.69
CA VAL A 113 28.11 -8.89 25.25
C VAL A 113 26.65 -9.08 24.86
N LEU A 114 25.98 -10.10 25.40
CA LEU A 114 24.57 -10.36 25.13
C LEU A 114 23.67 -9.22 25.58
N ASN A 115 23.89 -8.63 26.77
CA ASN A 115 23.10 -7.50 27.23
C ASN A 115 23.22 -6.28 26.28
N ARG A 116 24.41 -6.05 25.71
CA ARG A 116 24.61 -4.99 24.70
C ARG A 116 23.88 -5.30 23.40
N ILE A 117 23.91 -6.54 22.94
CA ILE A 117 23.17 -6.98 21.75
C ILE A 117 21.65 -6.83 21.99
N THR A 118 21.13 -7.31 23.14
CA THR A 118 19.71 -7.19 23.48
C THR A 118 19.24 -5.73 23.50
N ALA A 119 20.06 -4.79 23.98
CA ALA A 119 19.75 -3.37 23.97
C ALA A 119 19.68 -2.75 22.56
N LEU A 120 20.36 -3.35 21.57
CA LEU A 120 20.27 -2.95 20.16
C LEU A 120 19.05 -3.55 19.45
N LEU A 121 18.53 -4.67 19.95
CA LEU A 121 17.37 -5.35 19.39
C LEU A 121 16.05 -4.75 19.91
N LEU A 122 15.96 -3.42 19.93
CA LEU A 122 14.75 -2.66 20.26
C LEU A 122 14.33 -1.83 19.04
N PRO A 123 13.01 -1.71 18.77
CA PRO A 123 12.52 -1.01 17.57
C PRO A 123 12.69 0.52 17.67
N ASP A 124 12.81 1.07 18.88
CA ASP A 124 12.58 2.48 19.19
C ASP A 124 13.39 3.44 18.31
N LYS A 125 14.68 3.14 18.09
CA LYS A 125 15.56 3.99 17.28
C LYS A 125 15.21 3.97 15.79
N VAL A 126 14.72 2.84 15.31
CA VAL A 126 14.29 2.68 13.91
C VAL A 126 13.00 3.44 13.70
N LEU A 127 12.02 3.27 14.59
CA LEU A 127 10.72 3.96 14.50
C LEU A 127 10.87 5.47 14.64
N ALA A 128 11.67 5.95 15.60
CA ALA A 128 11.92 7.37 15.79
C ALA A 128 12.55 8.03 14.54
N GLU A 129 13.40 7.34 13.78
CA GLU A 129 13.97 7.88 12.54
C GLU A 129 12.97 7.90 11.38
N LEU A 130 11.99 6.99 11.38
CA LEU A 130 10.91 6.97 10.40
C LEU A 130 9.89 8.08 10.66
N GLU A 131 9.56 8.34 11.93
CA GLU A 131 8.64 9.40 12.36
C GLU A 131 9.20 10.82 12.21
N ALA A 132 10.54 10.99 12.24
CA ALA A 132 11.19 12.30 12.27
C ALA A 132 11.03 13.15 11.00
N ASP A 133 10.56 12.59 9.87
CA ASP A 133 10.31 13.36 8.65
C ASP A 133 8.96 12.98 7.98
N PRO A 134 7.86 13.56 8.47
CA PRO A 134 6.51 13.33 7.94
C PRO A 134 6.25 14.09 6.63
N SER A 135 7.09 15.08 6.28
CA SER A 135 6.89 15.93 5.10
C SER A 135 7.02 15.16 3.78
N PHE A 136 7.81 14.09 3.78
CA PHE A 136 8.00 13.19 2.64
C PHE A 136 6.76 12.34 2.33
N LEU A 137 5.86 12.16 3.30
CA LEU A 137 4.63 11.36 3.21
C LEU A 137 3.44 12.16 2.66
N TYR A 138 3.62 13.39 2.20
CA TYR A 138 2.50 14.21 1.73
C TYR A 138 2.39 14.27 0.19
N MET A 139 3.51 14.40 -0.53
CA MET A 139 3.49 14.66 -1.98
C MET A 139 3.27 13.42 -2.88
N ALA A 140 3.56 12.21 -2.41
CA ALA A 140 3.34 10.98 -3.20
C ALA A 140 1.90 10.39 -3.11
N HIS A 141 0.97 11.07 -2.43
CA HIS A 141 -0.19 10.41 -1.79
C HIS A 141 -1.54 10.96 -2.26
N THR A 142 -1.57 12.11 -2.92
CA THR A 142 -2.83 12.68 -3.42
C THR A 142 -3.17 12.05 -4.76
N LEU A 143 -4.35 11.45 -4.87
CA LEU A 143 -4.90 11.04 -6.16
C LEU A 143 -5.06 12.27 -7.08
N SER A 144 -5.09 12.04 -8.39
CA SER A 144 -5.39 13.11 -9.33
C SER A 144 -6.84 13.59 -9.11
N HIS A 145 -7.18 14.77 -9.60
CA HIS A 145 -8.57 15.26 -9.52
C HIS A 145 -9.54 14.29 -10.24
N PRO A 146 -10.79 14.07 -9.77
CA PRO A 146 -11.73 13.12 -10.37
C PRO A 146 -11.89 13.24 -11.90
N SER A 147 -11.90 14.48 -12.40
CA SER A 147 -11.98 14.78 -13.84
C SER A 147 -10.84 14.16 -14.67
N HIS A 148 -9.67 13.93 -14.08
CA HIS A 148 -8.56 13.23 -14.74
C HIS A 148 -8.93 11.79 -15.09
N TYR A 149 -9.71 11.11 -14.25
CA TYR A 149 -10.14 9.73 -14.50
C TYR A 149 -11.40 9.70 -15.35
N LEU A 150 -12.37 10.58 -15.07
CA LEU A 150 -13.63 10.68 -15.82
C LEU A 150 -13.44 10.98 -17.31
N ARG A 151 -12.29 11.54 -17.74
CA ARG A 151 -11.97 11.67 -19.17
C ARG A 151 -11.88 10.33 -19.91
N HIS A 152 -11.69 9.23 -19.18
CA HIS A 152 -11.65 7.88 -19.72
C HIS A 152 -13.04 7.24 -19.78
N ALA A 153 -14.08 7.86 -19.21
CA ALA A 153 -15.44 7.35 -19.32
C ALA A 153 -15.89 7.35 -20.79
N GLU A 154 -16.55 6.28 -21.18
CA GLU A 154 -17.09 6.14 -22.53
C GLU A 154 -18.55 6.57 -22.55
N TYR A 155 -18.95 7.28 -23.59
CA TYR A 155 -20.32 7.74 -23.77
C TYR A 155 -20.88 7.16 -25.06
N SER A 156 -22.08 6.62 -24.98
CA SER A 156 -22.76 6.00 -26.10
C SER A 156 -24.10 6.68 -26.36
N THR A 157 -24.55 6.62 -27.60
CA THR A 157 -25.81 7.22 -28.04
C THR A 157 -26.59 6.19 -28.83
N TYR A 158 -27.89 6.10 -28.55
CA TYR A 158 -28.84 5.32 -29.33
C TYR A 158 -29.76 6.30 -30.06
N ASP A 159 -29.71 6.27 -31.38
CA ASP A 159 -30.54 7.11 -32.24
C ASP A 159 -31.54 6.23 -33.02
N SER A 160 -32.78 6.22 -32.55
CA SER A 160 -33.87 5.47 -33.21
C SER A 160 -34.29 6.03 -34.57
N SER A 161 -33.75 7.18 -35.01
CA SER A 161 -34.00 7.74 -36.34
C SER A 161 -33.04 7.22 -37.41
N GLU A 162 -31.99 6.48 -37.04
CA GLU A 162 -31.05 5.92 -38.02
C GLU A 162 -31.76 4.94 -38.96
N GLY A 163 -31.74 5.24 -40.26
CA GLY A 163 -32.42 4.45 -41.30
C GLY A 163 -33.85 4.91 -41.62
N GLU A 164 -34.40 5.88 -40.88
CA GLU A 164 -35.75 6.40 -41.08
C GLU A 164 -35.80 7.64 -41.99
N THR A 165 -36.97 7.93 -42.58
CA THR A 165 -37.18 9.11 -43.44
C THR A 165 -38.50 9.84 -43.11
N GLY A 166 -38.62 11.09 -43.55
CA GLY A 166 -39.85 11.88 -43.41
C GLY A 166 -40.21 12.23 -41.96
N ILE A 167 -41.50 12.15 -41.61
CA ILE A 167 -42.01 12.52 -40.28
C ILE A 167 -41.49 11.56 -39.19
N ILE A 168 -41.28 10.29 -39.53
CA ILE A 168 -40.77 9.26 -38.62
C ILE A 168 -39.35 9.61 -38.16
N TRP A 169 -38.52 10.13 -39.08
CA TRP A 169 -37.18 10.61 -38.74
C TRP A 169 -37.21 11.74 -37.68
N LEU A 170 -38.11 12.72 -37.83
CA LEU A 170 -38.27 13.81 -36.85
C LEU A 170 -38.69 13.30 -35.47
N LEU A 171 -39.62 12.34 -35.42
CA LEU A 171 -40.05 11.70 -34.18
C LEU A 171 -38.93 10.87 -33.55
N GLY A 172 -38.15 10.15 -34.35
CA GLY A 172 -36.99 9.38 -33.89
C GLY A 172 -35.91 10.25 -33.27
N LYS A 173 -35.70 11.48 -33.76
CA LYS A 173 -34.76 12.44 -33.17
C LYS A 173 -35.14 12.89 -31.75
N LEU A 174 -36.44 12.90 -31.42
CA LEU A 174 -36.92 13.19 -30.06
C LEU A 174 -36.68 12.03 -29.08
N LEU A 175 -36.38 10.84 -29.61
CA LEU A 175 -36.17 9.61 -28.85
C LEU A 175 -34.69 9.22 -28.77
N ILE A 176 -33.76 10.11 -29.17
CA ILE A 176 -32.33 9.90 -28.97
C ILE A 176 -32.04 9.73 -27.48
N ARG A 177 -31.29 8.68 -27.16
CA ARG A 177 -30.92 8.31 -25.80
C ARG A 177 -29.42 8.24 -25.65
N HIS A 178 -28.95 8.58 -24.46
CA HIS A 178 -27.53 8.57 -24.14
C HIS A 178 -27.25 7.66 -22.94
N GLY A 179 -26.08 7.04 -22.94
CA GLY A 179 -25.59 6.16 -21.91
C GLY A 179 -24.11 6.39 -21.66
N TYR A 180 -23.56 5.69 -20.67
CA TYR A 180 -22.15 5.78 -20.33
C TYR A 180 -21.61 4.45 -19.79
N ASP A 181 -20.30 4.28 -19.87
CA ASP A 181 -19.53 3.23 -19.20
C ASP A 181 -18.37 3.87 -18.42
N LEU A 182 -18.40 3.71 -17.08
CA LEU A 182 -17.36 4.18 -16.17
C LEU A 182 -16.22 3.18 -15.99
N LEU A 183 -16.32 1.95 -16.49
CA LEU A 183 -15.31 0.91 -16.26
C LEU A 183 -13.89 1.37 -16.64
N PRO A 184 -13.64 2.02 -17.79
CA PRO A 184 -12.29 2.49 -18.12
C PRO A 184 -11.78 3.58 -17.17
N ALA A 185 -12.67 4.44 -16.65
CA ALA A 185 -12.33 5.45 -15.64
C ALA A 185 -12.00 4.80 -14.28
N ILE A 186 -12.75 3.78 -13.88
CA ILE A 186 -12.51 2.99 -12.66
C ILE A 186 -11.17 2.26 -12.77
N ILE A 187 -10.89 1.59 -13.88
CA ILE A 187 -9.61 0.91 -14.13
C ILE A 187 -8.45 1.91 -14.06
N ALA A 188 -8.59 3.11 -14.62
CA ALA A 188 -7.57 4.15 -14.55
C ALA A 188 -7.32 4.62 -13.11
N LEU A 189 -8.37 4.75 -12.30
CA LEU A 189 -8.27 5.07 -10.88
C LEU A 189 -7.56 3.96 -10.10
N GLU A 190 -7.95 2.70 -10.28
CA GLU A 190 -7.34 1.54 -9.62
C GLU A 190 -5.87 1.38 -9.99
N ALA A 191 -5.51 1.59 -11.25
CA ALA A 191 -4.12 1.53 -11.70
C ALA A 191 -3.26 2.61 -11.04
N ASP A 192 -3.75 3.85 -10.96
CA ASP A 192 -3.04 4.94 -10.28
C ASP A 192 -2.92 4.68 -8.77
N LEU A 193 -3.99 4.17 -8.15
CA LEU A 193 -4.02 3.77 -6.75
C LEU A 193 -2.97 2.71 -6.42
N GLN A 194 -2.90 1.64 -7.23
CA GLN A 194 -1.88 0.60 -7.11
C GLN A 194 -0.46 1.17 -7.31
N GLN A 195 -0.27 2.06 -8.28
CA GLN A 195 1.03 2.65 -8.55
C GLN A 195 1.51 3.53 -7.38
N LYS A 196 0.62 4.37 -6.83
CA LYS A 196 0.90 5.20 -5.66
C LYS A 196 1.27 4.37 -4.46
N ALA A 197 0.52 3.31 -4.19
CA ALA A 197 0.80 2.44 -3.07
C ALA A 197 2.13 1.67 -3.21
N LYS A 198 2.45 1.17 -4.41
CA LYS A 198 3.76 0.56 -4.71
C LYS A 198 4.90 1.55 -4.50
N ASN A 199 4.73 2.79 -4.94
CA ASN A 199 5.73 3.85 -4.74
C ASN A 199 5.91 4.18 -3.26
N TYR A 200 4.80 4.31 -2.52
CA TYR A 200 4.80 4.52 -1.08
C TYR A 200 5.56 3.41 -0.34
N GLN A 201 5.20 2.16 -0.60
CA GLN A 201 5.86 1.00 0.00
C GLN A 201 7.36 1.00 -0.31
N ARG A 202 7.77 1.27 -1.56
CA ARG A 202 9.19 1.30 -1.93
C ARG A 202 9.96 2.36 -1.15
N ILE A 203 9.39 3.56 -1.00
CA ILE A 203 10.01 4.65 -0.25
C ILE A 203 10.13 4.28 1.23
N CYS A 204 9.04 3.80 1.84
CA CYS A 204 9.00 3.44 3.25
C CYS A 204 9.94 2.27 3.55
N ALA A 205 9.94 1.24 2.71
CA ALA A 205 10.85 0.10 2.82
C ALA A 205 12.31 0.55 2.74
N GLY A 206 12.69 1.38 1.76
CA GLY A 206 14.07 1.87 1.66
C GLY A 206 14.52 2.69 2.87
N ARG A 207 13.64 3.51 3.45
CA ARG A 207 13.93 4.24 4.69
C ARG A 207 14.08 3.30 5.89
N ALA A 208 13.18 2.32 6.02
CA ALA A 208 13.23 1.34 7.10
C ALA A 208 14.47 0.45 7.00
N GLU A 209 14.84 0.01 5.80
CA GLU A 209 16.08 -0.75 5.55
C GLU A 209 17.30 0.05 5.99
N ASN A 210 17.38 1.33 5.60
CA ASN A 210 18.46 2.23 6.03
C ASN A 210 18.50 2.42 7.55
N ALA A 211 17.34 2.62 8.19
CA ALA A 211 17.25 2.81 9.64
C ALA A 211 17.62 1.54 10.42
N ILE A 212 17.14 0.36 10.00
CA ILE A 212 17.54 -0.94 10.55
C ILE A 212 19.05 -1.14 10.40
N HIS A 213 19.58 -0.86 9.21
CA HIS A 213 21.01 -1.02 8.94
C HIS A 213 21.86 -0.16 9.87
N LYS A 214 21.53 1.13 9.98
CA LYS A 214 22.24 2.12 10.78
C LYS A 214 22.17 1.84 12.29
N HIS A 215 20.98 1.51 12.81
CA HIS A 215 20.75 1.43 14.27
C HIS A 215 20.88 0.03 14.85
N ILE A 216 20.74 -1.01 14.03
CA ILE A 216 20.76 -2.40 14.48
C ILE A 216 21.94 -3.14 13.85
N ILE A 217 21.98 -3.26 12.52
CA ILE A 217 22.93 -4.15 11.83
C ILE A 217 24.38 -3.70 12.03
N VAL A 218 24.69 -2.42 11.78
CA VAL A 218 26.06 -1.89 11.91
C VAL A 218 26.59 -2.06 13.34
N PRO A 219 25.87 -1.63 14.40
CA PRO A 219 26.31 -1.88 15.78
C PRO A 219 26.44 -3.37 16.12
N LEU A 220 25.53 -4.20 15.62
CA LEU A 220 25.52 -5.62 15.91
C LEU A 220 26.69 -6.36 15.25
N ASN A 221 27.08 -5.97 14.03
CA ASN A 221 28.25 -6.51 13.32
C ASN A 221 29.56 -6.26 14.08
N LEU A 222 29.64 -5.22 14.92
CA LEU A 222 30.78 -4.99 15.80
C LEU A 222 30.79 -5.95 17.01
N LEU A 223 29.61 -6.38 17.48
CA LEU A 223 29.47 -7.22 18.69
C LEU A 223 29.51 -8.72 18.39
N LEU A 224 29.04 -9.16 17.22
CA LEU A 224 29.00 -10.58 16.84
C LEU A 224 30.37 -11.29 16.91
N PRO A 225 31.50 -10.70 16.43
CA PRO A 225 32.80 -11.36 16.52
C PRO A 225 33.23 -11.58 17.98
N MET A 226 32.95 -10.63 18.87
CA MET A 226 33.25 -10.75 20.30
C MET A 226 32.41 -11.86 20.95
N LEU A 227 31.13 -11.97 20.58
CA LEU A 227 30.27 -13.07 21.02
C LEU A 227 30.79 -14.42 20.53
N TYR A 228 31.20 -14.52 19.27
CA TYR A 228 31.75 -15.75 18.71
C TYR A 228 33.02 -16.21 19.44
N GLN A 229 33.96 -15.29 19.69
CA GLN A 229 35.21 -15.59 20.39
C GLN A 229 34.98 -16.04 21.85
N THR A 230 34.04 -15.40 22.55
CA THR A 230 33.68 -15.79 23.93
C THR A 230 32.97 -17.15 23.97
N LEU A 231 32.17 -17.49 22.95
CA LEU A 231 31.55 -18.81 22.82
C LEU A 231 32.57 -19.90 22.45
N SER A 232 33.53 -19.60 21.57
CA SER A 232 34.53 -20.58 21.12
C SER A 232 35.54 -20.94 22.21
N THR A 233 35.85 -20.00 23.10
CA THR A 233 36.76 -20.21 24.25
C THR A 233 36.13 -21.03 25.39
N GLN A 234 34.80 -21.18 25.39
CA GLN A 234 34.07 -22.07 26.33
C GLN A 234 33.86 -23.49 25.81
N GLY A 235 34.04 -23.72 24.51
CA GLY A 235 33.85 -25.03 23.86
C GLY A 235 35.09 -25.94 23.89
N THR A 236 36.19 -25.46 24.47
CA THR A 236 37.45 -26.18 24.72
C THR A 236 37.64 -26.37 26.22
#